data_AF-A0A9D5JB69-F1
#
_entry.id   AF-A0A9D5JB69-F1
#
_cell.length_a   1.000
_cell.length_b   1.000
_cell.length_c   1.000
_cell.angle_alpha   90.00
_cell.angle_beta   90.00
_cell.angle_gamma   90.00
#
_symmetry.space_group_name_H-M   'P 1'
#
loop_
_entity.id
_entity.type
_entity.pdbx_description
1 polymer ?
#
loop_
_entity_poly.entity_id
_entity_poly.type
_entity_poly.pdbx_seq_one_letter_code
_entity_poly.pdbx_strand_id
1 'polypeptide(L)'
;MINFRFATVGKIAAAGLLLASLYAPAYAQQNTDPRGHGRLNAYGKTNNNESGLLLEDIYTRTWFCDLSVPAQSSSGCEVGASYNHPPVPPNQFDPLYITVPLGFAVPPMQMQCPNGLVCVDHPGTIDLSRIGLPGNVPTPGHDHFTTTTNQGAPEFWDVFVIGVKNRQTYDAIEAHRSFSYIEQLIKAGNPYVTKPIPTNLFLYFAVRPVGAL
;
A
#
# COMPACT_ATOMS: atom_id res chain seq x y z
N MET A 1 -10.70 -63.87 43.55
CA MET A 1 -9.32 -63.56 44.00
C MET A 1 -8.51 -63.19 42.78
N ILE A 2 -8.11 -61.92 42.67
CA ILE A 2 -6.86 -61.38 42.13
C ILE A 2 -7.02 -59.85 42.22
N ASN A 3 -6.21 -59.27 43.09
CA ASN A 3 -6.05 -57.83 43.30
C ASN A 3 -5.48 -57.16 42.04
N PHE A 4 -5.80 -55.89 41.78
CA PHE A 4 -4.77 -54.91 41.48
C PHE A 4 -5.16 -53.50 41.96
N ARG A 5 -4.15 -52.85 42.52
CA ARG A 5 -4.19 -51.66 43.36
C ARG A 5 -4.20 -50.37 42.54
N PHE A 6 -4.72 -49.34 43.19
CA PHE A 6 -4.58 -47.93 42.86
C PHE A 6 -3.13 -47.55 42.47
N ALA A 7 -3.00 -46.81 41.37
CA ALA A 7 -1.86 -45.94 41.12
C ALA A 7 -2.39 -44.58 40.65
N THR A 8 -2.33 -43.61 41.54
CA THR A 8 -2.64 -42.20 41.32
C THR A 8 -1.56 -41.60 40.44
N VAL A 9 -1.89 -41.21 39.20
CA VAL A 9 -1.01 -40.36 38.39
C VAL A 9 -1.48 -38.92 38.54
N GLY A 10 -0.65 -38.12 39.22
CA GLY A 10 -0.89 -36.71 39.46
C GLY A 10 -0.99 -35.92 38.16
N LYS A 11 -2.02 -35.07 38.07
CA LYS A 11 -2.15 -34.06 37.03
C LYS A 11 -1.16 -32.94 37.32
N ILE A 12 -0.06 -32.86 36.57
CA ILE A 12 0.73 -31.63 36.49
C ILE A 12 -0.02 -30.71 35.52
N ALA A 13 -0.70 -29.71 36.07
CA ALA A 13 -1.24 -28.62 35.29
C ALA A 13 -0.06 -27.72 34.86
N ALA A 14 0.41 -27.90 33.64
CA ALA A 14 1.26 -26.91 32.99
C ALA A 14 0.39 -25.69 32.67
N ALA A 15 0.46 -24.67 33.53
CA ALA A 15 -0.09 -23.36 33.25
C ALA A 15 0.73 -22.72 32.12
N GLY A 16 0.32 -22.97 30.87
CA GLY A 16 0.79 -22.25 29.71
C GLY A 16 0.28 -20.81 29.78
N LEU A 17 1.15 -19.88 30.16
CA LEU A 17 0.95 -18.46 29.93
C LEU A 17 0.91 -18.22 28.41
N LEU A 18 -0.29 -18.22 27.85
CA LEU A 18 -0.56 -17.63 26.54
C LEU A 18 -0.44 -16.11 26.69
N LEU A 19 0.76 -15.58 26.43
CA LEU A 19 0.94 -14.18 26.11
C LEU A 19 0.27 -13.92 24.77
N ALA A 20 -1.03 -13.62 24.79
CA ALA A 20 -1.69 -12.97 23.68
C ALA A 20 -1.06 -11.58 23.53
N SER A 21 -0.09 -11.47 22.63
CA SER A 21 0.40 -10.17 22.16
C SER A 21 -0.75 -9.47 21.47
N LEU A 22 -1.42 -8.58 22.20
CA LEU A 22 -2.29 -7.57 21.64
C LEU A 22 -1.41 -6.64 20.79
N TYR A 23 -1.24 -6.99 19.51
CA TYR A 23 -0.76 -6.06 18.50
C TYR A 23 -1.84 -5.00 18.34
N ALA A 24 -1.73 -3.91 19.08
CA ALA A 24 -2.38 -2.67 18.70
C ALA A 24 -1.74 -2.23 17.37
N PRO A 25 -2.53 -1.90 16.32
CA PRO A 25 -1.96 -1.27 15.14
C PRO A 25 -1.31 0.04 15.60
N ALA A 26 -0.01 0.19 15.34
CA ALA A 26 0.67 1.45 15.57
C ALA A 26 0.03 2.49 14.64
N TYR A 27 -0.80 3.38 15.20
CA TYR A 27 -1.25 4.57 14.50
C TYR A 27 -0.02 5.45 14.28
N ALA A 28 0.46 5.47 13.04
CA ALA A 28 1.60 6.28 12.63
C ALA A 28 1.32 7.78 12.78
N GLN A 29 2.40 8.54 13.01
CA GLN A 29 2.33 10.00 13.02
C GLN A 29 1.97 10.50 11.62
N GLN A 30 0.84 11.21 11.51
CA GLN A 30 0.49 11.96 10.31
C GLN A 30 1.52 13.06 10.09
N ASN A 31 2.26 13.00 8.98
CA ASN A 31 3.09 14.13 8.60
C ASN A 31 2.17 15.24 8.08
N THR A 32 2.13 16.36 8.80
CA THR A 32 1.24 17.49 8.50
C THR A 32 1.79 18.43 7.44
N ASP A 33 2.77 18.01 6.62
CA ASP A 33 3.21 18.82 5.48
C ASP A 33 2.21 18.61 4.33
N PRO A 34 1.31 19.58 4.07
CA PRO A 34 0.33 19.44 3.00
C PRO A 34 1.00 19.35 1.63
N ARG A 35 2.30 19.69 1.50
CA ARG A 35 3.02 19.76 0.22
C ARG A 35 4.07 18.68 0.01
N GLY A 36 4.25 17.75 0.97
CA GLY A 36 5.08 16.55 0.86
C GLY A 36 6.36 16.76 0.05
N HIS A 37 7.39 17.33 0.66
CA HIS A 37 8.64 17.61 -0.05
C HIS A 37 9.69 16.49 0.00
N GLY A 38 9.31 15.26 0.37
CA GLY A 38 10.23 14.12 0.55
C GLY A 38 11.35 14.34 1.58
N ARG A 39 11.26 15.41 2.38
CA ARG A 39 12.34 15.96 3.22
C ARG A 39 12.13 15.77 4.71
N LEU A 40 10.90 15.48 5.13
CA LEU A 40 10.59 15.26 6.53
C LEU A 40 10.71 13.78 6.84
N ASN A 41 11.29 13.47 8.01
CA ASN A 41 11.24 12.12 8.54
C ASN A 41 9.79 11.77 8.83
N ALA A 42 9.45 10.55 8.50
CA ALA A 42 8.13 10.02 8.71
C ALA A 42 8.24 8.54 8.98
N TYR A 43 7.36 8.02 9.83
CA TYR A 43 7.49 6.65 10.30
C TYR A 43 6.13 5.98 10.33
N GLY A 44 6.07 4.84 9.68
CA GLY A 44 4.93 3.95 9.74
C GLY A 44 5.11 2.79 8.78
N LYS A 45 4.04 2.00 8.69
CA LYS A 45 4.01 0.75 7.95
C LYS A 45 2.71 0.61 7.19
N THR A 46 2.78 0.06 6.00
CA THR A 46 1.64 -0.37 5.19
C THR A 46 2.00 -1.74 4.62
N ASN A 47 1.01 -2.57 4.29
CA ASN A 47 1.28 -3.82 3.58
C ASN A 47 1.62 -3.55 2.11
N ASN A 48 2.29 -4.49 1.46
CA ASN A 48 2.56 -4.47 0.02
C ASN A 48 2.46 -5.88 -0.57
N ASN A 49 2.06 -5.96 -1.84
CA ASN A 49 1.93 -7.21 -2.57
C ASN A 49 3.05 -7.36 -3.59
N GLU A 50 3.84 -8.44 -3.49
CA GLU A 50 4.96 -8.68 -4.41
C GLU A 50 5.08 -10.19 -4.66
N SER A 51 5.10 -10.63 -5.92
CA SER A 51 5.29 -12.03 -6.33
C SER A 51 4.47 -13.08 -5.54
N GLY A 52 3.23 -12.74 -5.16
CA GLY A 52 2.33 -13.63 -4.41
C GLY A 52 2.51 -13.58 -2.89
N LEU A 53 3.43 -12.75 -2.40
CA LEU A 53 3.72 -12.56 -0.98
C LEU A 53 3.07 -11.28 -0.47
N LEU A 54 2.69 -11.32 0.80
CA LEU A 54 2.38 -10.12 1.57
C LEU A 54 3.66 -9.66 2.26
N LEU A 55 4.11 -8.47 1.89
CA LEU A 55 5.27 -7.76 2.43
C LEU A 55 4.79 -6.51 3.18
N GLU A 56 5.75 -5.75 3.71
CA GLU A 56 5.52 -4.51 4.44
C GLU A 56 6.39 -3.39 3.86
N ASP A 57 5.76 -2.25 3.62
CA ASP A 57 6.41 -0.99 3.30
C ASP A 57 6.78 -0.28 4.58
N ILE A 58 8.06 0.05 4.74
CA ILE A 58 8.59 0.74 5.90
C ILE A 58 8.92 2.17 5.48
N TYR A 59 8.08 3.11 5.87
CA TYR A 59 8.27 4.52 5.54
C TYR A 59 9.30 5.15 6.49
N THR A 60 10.18 5.94 5.89
CA THR A 60 11.19 6.74 6.63
C THR A 60 11.21 8.20 6.20
N ARG A 61 10.44 8.57 5.16
CA ARG A 61 10.30 9.93 4.64
C ARG A 61 8.91 10.11 4.06
N THR A 62 8.49 11.37 3.94
CA THR A 62 7.24 11.74 3.26
C THR A 62 7.26 11.44 1.76
N TRP A 63 6.09 11.49 1.15
CA TRP A 63 5.92 11.54 -0.31
C TRP A 63 6.53 12.79 -0.94
N PHE A 64 6.63 12.76 -2.27
CA PHE A 64 7.06 13.84 -3.16
C PHE A 64 6.08 13.97 -4.33
N CYS A 65 5.63 15.19 -4.66
CA CYS A 65 4.97 15.46 -5.93
C CYS A 65 5.74 16.51 -6.72
N ASP A 66 5.90 16.28 -8.01
CA ASP A 66 6.50 17.27 -8.91
C ASP A 66 5.50 18.40 -9.17
N LEU A 67 5.71 19.51 -8.46
CA LEU A 67 4.87 20.71 -8.53
C LEU A 67 5.01 21.49 -9.84
N SER A 68 5.93 21.12 -10.73
CA SER A 68 5.95 21.67 -12.09
C SER A 68 4.79 21.13 -12.94
N VAL A 69 4.19 20.00 -12.53
CA VAL A 69 2.95 19.47 -13.11
C VAL A 69 1.76 20.15 -12.42
N PRO A 70 0.94 20.94 -13.14
CA PRO A 70 -0.19 21.63 -12.52
C PRO A 70 -1.24 20.64 -12.04
N ALA A 71 -1.68 20.82 -10.80
CA ALA A 71 -2.73 20.07 -10.14
C ALA A 71 -3.69 21.01 -9.40
N GLN A 72 -4.96 20.64 -9.30
CA GLN A 72 -6.02 21.34 -8.57
C GLN A 72 -6.12 20.89 -7.09
N SER A 73 -5.44 19.80 -6.73
CA SER A 73 -5.42 19.28 -5.37
C SER A 73 -4.65 20.20 -4.43
N SER A 74 -5.04 20.22 -3.16
CA SER A 74 -4.29 20.99 -2.16
C SER A 74 -2.88 20.46 -1.89
N SER A 75 -2.63 19.19 -2.25
CA SER A 75 -1.30 18.57 -2.16
C SER A 75 -0.37 18.92 -3.33
N GLY A 76 -0.93 19.32 -4.48
CA GLY A 76 -0.18 19.45 -5.72
C GLY A 76 0.07 18.12 -6.43
N CYS A 77 -0.49 17.02 -5.93
CA CYS A 77 -0.41 15.69 -6.55
C CYS A 77 -1.57 15.44 -7.49
N GLU A 78 -1.34 14.71 -8.57
CA GLU A 78 -2.34 14.43 -9.60
C GLU A 78 -2.19 13.03 -10.20
N VAL A 79 -3.30 12.57 -10.79
CA VAL A 79 -3.36 11.36 -11.61
C VAL A 79 -3.75 11.74 -13.03
N GLY A 80 -2.92 11.33 -14.00
CA GLY A 80 -3.16 11.55 -15.42
C GLY A 80 -2.00 12.17 -16.19
N ALA A 81 -0.99 12.75 -15.53
CA ALA A 81 0.27 13.10 -16.17
C ALA A 81 1.49 12.60 -15.38
N SER A 82 2.59 12.41 -16.10
CA SER A 82 3.89 12.06 -15.52
C SER A 82 4.58 13.31 -14.96
N TYR A 83 5.52 13.11 -14.04
CA TYR A 83 6.47 14.15 -13.60
C TYR A 83 7.35 14.68 -14.75
N ASN A 84 7.84 15.91 -14.59
CA ASN A 84 8.94 16.52 -15.35
C ASN A 84 10.28 16.48 -14.56
N HIS A 85 10.20 16.56 -13.24
CA HIS A 85 11.33 16.66 -12.32
C HIS A 85 11.19 15.63 -11.18
N PRO A 86 11.77 14.42 -11.35
CA PRO A 86 11.72 13.40 -10.31
C PRO A 86 12.57 13.81 -9.08
N PRO A 87 12.30 13.23 -7.89
CA PRO A 87 13.04 13.57 -6.66
C PRO A 87 14.49 13.09 -6.66
N VAL A 88 14.83 12.14 -7.55
CA VAL A 88 16.17 11.59 -7.77
C VAL A 88 16.39 11.38 -9.28
N PRO A 89 17.65 11.24 -9.75
CA PRO A 89 17.92 11.02 -11.16
C PRO A 89 17.12 9.86 -11.78
N PRO A 90 16.75 9.95 -13.07
CA PRO A 90 16.08 8.85 -13.77
C PRO A 90 16.85 7.52 -13.62
N ASN A 91 16.14 6.41 -13.46
CA ASN A 91 16.66 5.06 -13.20
C ASN A 91 17.25 4.85 -11.79
N GLN A 92 16.93 5.70 -10.82
CA GLN A 92 17.23 5.49 -9.39
C GLN A 92 15.95 5.31 -8.55
N PHE A 93 14.89 4.86 -9.20
CA PHE A 93 13.59 4.55 -8.60
C PHE A 93 12.94 3.42 -9.38
N ASP A 94 12.21 2.58 -8.67
CA ASP A 94 11.36 1.53 -9.21
C ASP A 94 9.87 1.95 -9.23
N PRO A 95 9.02 1.33 -10.06
CA PRO A 95 7.60 1.63 -10.09
C PRO A 95 6.85 1.02 -8.89
N LEU A 96 5.91 1.78 -8.33
CA LEU A 96 4.85 1.30 -7.45
C LEU A 96 3.52 1.37 -8.21
N TYR A 97 2.81 0.25 -8.26
CA TYR A 97 1.46 0.21 -8.81
C TYR A 97 0.45 0.16 -7.67
N ILE A 98 -0.52 1.07 -7.70
CA ILE A 98 -1.63 1.07 -6.75
C ILE A 98 -2.93 0.72 -7.45
N THR A 99 -3.70 -0.20 -6.86
CA THR A 99 -5.04 -0.51 -7.37
C THR A 99 -6.10 0.32 -6.65
N VAL A 100 -7.00 0.94 -7.41
CA VAL A 100 -8.07 1.79 -6.86
C VAL A 100 -9.43 1.21 -7.31
N PRO A 101 -10.35 0.89 -6.38
CA PRO A 101 -11.70 0.45 -6.74
C PRO A 101 -12.50 1.63 -7.32
N LEU A 102 -13.08 1.43 -8.51
CA LEU A 102 -13.87 2.40 -9.23
C LEU A 102 -15.33 1.97 -9.30
N GLY A 103 -16.20 2.76 -8.67
CA GLY A 103 -17.66 2.55 -8.75
C GLY A 103 -18.20 1.44 -7.84
N PHE A 104 -17.39 0.91 -6.92
CA PHE A 104 -17.84 0.00 -5.86
C PHE A 104 -17.08 0.26 -4.56
N ALA A 105 -17.63 -0.22 -3.44
CA ALA A 105 -17.02 -0.10 -2.13
C ALA A 105 -16.24 -1.36 -1.75
N VAL A 106 -15.06 -1.15 -1.18
CA VAL A 106 -14.28 -2.17 -0.48
C VAL A 106 -14.35 -1.84 1.02
N PRO A 107 -14.62 -2.82 1.90
CA PRO A 107 -14.56 -2.59 3.34
C PRO A 107 -13.19 -2.02 3.76
N PRO A 108 -13.12 -0.98 4.62
CA PRO A 108 -11.86 -0.34 4.99
C PRO A 108 -10.78 -1.32 5.49
N MET A 109 -11.16 -2.33 6.27
CA MET A 109 -10.24 -3.35 6.80
C MET A 109 -9.75 -4.37 5.75
N GLN A 110 -10.18 -4.25 4.50
CA GLN A 110 -9.74 -5.08 3.37
C GLN A 110 -8.84 -4.32 2.40
N MET A 111 -8.55 -3.05 2.68
CA MET A 111 -7.57 -2.26 1.93
C MET A 111 -6.33 -2.05 2.79
N GLN A 112 -5.16 -2.02 2.16
CA GLN A 112 -3.91 -1.63 2.80
C GLN A 112 -3.95 -0.14 3.17
N CYS A 113 -4.49 0.69 2.28
CA CYS A 113 -4.71 2.11 2.50
C CYS A 113 -6.19 2.46 2.34
N PRO A 114 -7.01 2.47 3.41
CA PRO A 114 -8.45 2.74 3.29
C PRO A 114 -8.81 4.20 3.02
N ASN A 115 -9.91 4.42 2.29
CA ASN A 115 -10.45 5.74 2.00
C ASN A 115 -10.81 6.52 3.29
N GLY A 116 -10.61 7.84 3.29
CA GLY A 116 -10.95 8.73 4.39
C GLY A 116 -9.98 8.67 5.57
N LEU A 117 -8.93 7.86 5.49
CA LEU A 117 -7.81 7.86 6.41
C LEU A 117 -6.56 8.34 5.66
N VAL A 118 -5.82 9.28 6.27
CA VAL A 118 -4.50 9.66 5.76
C VAL A 118 -3.56 8.51 6.11
N CYS A 119 -3.25 7.70 5.11
CA CYS A 119 -2.20 6.70 5.24
C CYS A 119 -0.84 7.36 5.41
N VAL A 120 0.05 6.65 6.11
CA VAL A 120 1.38 7.15 6.45
C VAL A 120 2.09 7.59 5.18
N ASP A 121 2.57 8.82 5.14
CA ASP A 121 3.32 9.34 3.99
C ASP A 121 2.58 9.31 2.66
N HIS A 122 1.26 9.45 2.68
CA HIS A 122 0.45 9.68 1.48
C HIS A 122 -0.02 11.14 1.42
N PRO A 123 -0.26 11.69 0.22
CA PRO A 123 -0.92 12.97 0.10
C PRO A 123 -2.34 12.87 0.68
N GLY A 124 -2.80 13.93 1.36
CA GLY A 124 -4.16 13.97 1.92
C GLY A 124 -5.25 14.19 0.85
N THR A 125 -4.87 14.74 -0.31
CA THR A 125 -5.75 14.97 -1.46
C THR A 125 -5.05 14.66 -2.77
N ILE A 126 -5.81 14.43 -3.83
CA ILE A 126 -5.32 14.14 -5.19
C ILE A 126 -6.19 14.81 -6.24
N ASP A 127 -5.59 15.21 -7.36
CA ASP A 127 -6.29 15.77 -8.52
C ASP A 127 -6.56 14.65 -9.54
N LEU A 128 -7.83 14.43 -9.86
CA LEU A 128 -8.26 13.44 -10.85
C LEU A 128 -8.86 14.09 -12.12
N SER A 129 -8.73 15.40 -12.29
CA SER A 129 -9.33 16.16 -13.38
C SER A 129 -8.83 15.74 -14.77
N ARG A 130 -7.57 15.31 -14.88
CA ARG A 130 -7.02 14.81 -16.15
C ARG A 130 -7.64 13.50 -16.62
N ILE A 131 -8.21 12.72 -15.71
CA ILE A 131 -8.95 11.51 -16.04
C ILE A 131 -10.47 11.73 -16.03
N GLY A 132 -10.92 12.99 -16.05
CA GLY A 132 -12.34 13.36 -16.15
C GLY A 132 -13.13 13.29 -14.84
N LEU A 133 -12.44 13.27 -13.69
CA LEU A 133 -13.02 13.22 -12.35
C LEU A 133 -12.79 14.55 -11.59
N PRO A 134 -13.28 14.74 -10.36
CA PRO A 134 -13.08 16.01 -9.64
C PRO A 134 -11.59 16.30 -9.34
N GLY A 135 -11.21 17.57 -9.37
CA GLY A 135 -9.80 17.97 -9.29
C GLY A 135 -9.19 18.12 -7.90
N ASN A 136 -9.99 18.00 -6.84
CA ASN A 136 -9.47 18.00 -5.47
C ASN A 136 -10.34 17.08 -4.62
N VAL A 137 -9.90 15.84 -4.45
CA VAL A 137 -10.60 14.83 -3.66
C VAL A 137 -9.67 14.26 -2.59
N PRO A 138 -10.21 13.75 -1.47
CA PRO A 138 -9.42 12.90 -0.58
C PRO A 138 -8.80 11.75 -1.36
N THR A 139 -7.56 11.40 -1.02
CA THR A 139 -6.86 10.27 -1.66
C THR A 139 -7.70 9.00 -1.55
N PRO A 140 -8.07 8.35 -2.67
CA PRO A 140 -8.89 7.15 -2.67
C PRO A 140 -8.22 6.00 -1.92
N GLY A 141 -9.02 5.06 -1.43
CA GLY A 141 -8.48 3.83 -0.88
C GLY A 141 -7.82 2.95 -1.95
N HIS A 142 -6.73 2.27 -1.60
CA HIS A 142 -5.91 1.52 -2.55
C HIS A 142 -5.02 0.46 -1.89
N ASP A 143 -4.43 -0.39 -2.73
CA ASP A 143 -3.47 -1.43 -2.35
C ASP A 143 -2.21 -1.35 -3.23
N HIS A 144 -1.06 -1.60 -2.62
CA HIS A 144 0.28 -1.51 -3.17
C HIS A 144 0.73 -2.82 -3.82
N PHE A 145 1.34 -2.68 -4.98
CA PHE A 145 1.98 -3.73 -5.73
C PHE A 145 3.32 -3.26 -6.26
N THR A 146 4.40 -3.88 -5.78
CA THR A 146 5.75 -3.66 -6.34
C THR A 146 6.16 -4.84 -7.22
N THR A 147 7.20 -4.63 -8.04
CA THR A 147 7.81 -5.67 -8.89
C THR A 147 9.17 -6.13 -8.39
N THR A 148 9.62 -5.56 -7.29
CA THR A 148 10.91 -5.79 -6.65
C THR A 148 10.82 -5.33 -5.19
N THR A 149 11.75 -5.82 -4.37
CA THR A 149 11.94 -5.34 -3.00
C THR A 149 13.08 -4.35 -2.87
N ASN A 150 13.83 -4.14 -3.97
CA ASN A 150 15.12 -3.44 -3.98
C ASN A 150 16.03 -3.89 -2.83
N GLN A 151 16.04 -5.21 -2.58
CA GLN A 151 16.84 -5.84 -1.52
C GLN A 151 16.56 -5.27 -0.11
N GLY A 152 15.38 -4.68 0.11
CA GLY A 152 14.99 -4.05 1.37
C GLY A 152 15.62 -2.68 1.64
N ALA A 153 16.27 -2.09 0.63
CA ALA A 153 16.76 -0.71 0.68
C ALA A 153 15.59 0.28 0.47
N PRO A 154 15.58 1.42 1.19
CA PRO A 154 14.58 2.45 0.98
C PRO A 154 14.91 3.29 -0.26
N GLU A 155 13.90 3.54 -1.09
CA GLU A 155 14.00 4.35 -2.30
C GLU A 155 12.74 5.20 -2.53
N PHE A 156 12.79 6.07 -3.54
CA PHE A 156 11.57 6.66 -4.09
C PHE A 156 10.93 5.69 -5.08
N TRP A 157 9.62 5.57 -5.03
CA TRP A 157 8.82 4.73 -5.92
C TRP A 157 7.93 5.57 -6.81
N ASP A 158 8.02 5.39 -8.12
CA ASP A 158 7.21 6.09 -9.12
C ASP A 158 5.78 5.52 -9.15
N VAL A 159 4.78 6.32 -8.78
CA VAL A 159 3.42 5.82 -8.53
C VAL A 159 2.60 5.78 -9.82
N PHE A 160 2.02 4.61 -10.10
CA PHE A 160 1.04 4.40 -11.15
C PHE A 160 -0.30 3.94 -10.59
N VAL A 161 -1.39 4.51 -11.10
CA VAL A 161 -2.75 4.12 -10.70
C VAL A 161 -3.32 3.09 -11.66
N ILE A 162 -3.93 2.04 -11.11
CA ILE A 162 -4.68 1.04 -11.83
C ILE A 162 -6.10 1.02 -11.30
N GLY A 163 -7.04 1.54 -12.11
CA GLY A 163 -8.46 1.49 -11.79
C GLY A 163 -9.02 0.09 -11.97
N VAL A 164 -9.66 -0.44 -10.93
CA VAL A 164 -10.38 -1.73 -10.98
C VAL A 164 -11.87 -1.43 -10.94
N LYS A 165 -12.66 -1.95 -11.88
CA LYS A 165 -14.05 -1.51 -12.09
C LYS A 165 -15.11 -2.46 -11.53
N ASN A 166 -14.72 -3.60 -10.97
CA ASN A 166 -15.65 -4.50 -10.30
C ASN A 166 -15.00 -5.22 -9.13
N ARG A 167 -15.85 -5.72 -8.23
CA ARG A 167 -15.45 -6.41 -7.01
C ARG A 167 -14.73 -7.73 -7.27
N GLN A 168 -15.21 -8.52 -8.22
CA GLN A 168 -14.66 -9.86 -8.50
C GLN A 168 -13.20 -9.80 -8.99
N THR A 169 -12.88 -8.87 -9.88
CA THR A 169 -11.54 -8.66 -10.40
C THR A 169 -10.62 -8.11 -9.32
N TYR A 170 -11.11 -7.19 -8.48
CA TYR A 170 -10.37 -6.69 -7.33
C TYR A 170 -10.02 -7.80 -6.34
N ASP A 171 -10.99 -8.63 -5.94
CA ASP A 171 -10.76 -9.78 -5.05
C ASP A 171 -9.77 -10.78 -5.66
N ALA A 172 -9.81 -10.99 -6.98
CA ALA A 172 -8.87 -11.88 -7.67
C ALA A 172 -7.44 -11.32 -7.68
N ILE A 173 -7.29 -10.00 -7.84
CA ILE A 173 -6.00 -9.31 -7.76
C ILE A 173 -5.43 -9.42 -6.33
N GLU A 174 -6.24 -9.13 -5.31
CA GLU A 174 -5.87 -9.24 -3.90
C GLU A 174 -5.52 -10.67 -3.48
N ALA A 175 -6.20 -11.67 -4.03
CA ALA A 175 -5.87 -13.07 -3.80
C ALA A 175 -4.53 -13.47 -4.43
N HIS A 176 -4.19 -12.90 -5.58
CA HIS A 176 -2.96 -13.23 -6.30
C HIS A 176 -1.73 -12.47 -5.77
N ARG A 177 -1.91 -11.27 -5.19
CA ARG A 177 -0.82 -10.47 -4.57
C ARG A 177 0.41 -10.28 -5.48
N SER A 178 0.19 -10.07 -6.77
CA SER A 178 1.31 -9.88 -7.71
C SER A 178 0.94 -8.94 -8.83
N PHE A 179 1.82 -7.97 -9.09
CA PHE A 179 1.71 -7.12 -10.28
C PHE A 179 1.72 -7.94 -11.57
N SER A 180 2.45 -9.06 -11.63
CA SER A 180 2.48 -9.91 -12.83
C SER A 180 1.11 -10.44 -13.22
N TYR A 181 0.20 -10.66 -12.26
CA TYR A 181 -1.18 -11.03 -12.54
C TYR A 181 -1.99 -9.85 -13.10
N ILE A 182 -1.84 -8.66 -12.50
CA ILE A 182 -2.46 -7.44 -13.01
C ILE A 182 -2.00 -7.16 -14.44
N GLU A 183 -0.71 -7.33 -14.71
CA GLU A 183 -0.12 -7.18 -16.04
C GLU A 183 -0.73 -8.16 -17.06
N GLN A 184 -0.97 -9.42 -16.66
CA GLN A 184 -1.68 -10.39 -17.51
C GLN A 184 -3.11 -9.94 -17.81
N LEU A 185 -3.85 -9.41 -16.83
CA LEU A 185 -5.20 -8.88 -17.04
C LEU A 185 -5.19 -7.71 -18.03
N ILE A 186 -4.21 -6.81 -17.92
CA ILE A 186 -4.03 -5.67 -18.83
C ILE A 186 -3.70 -6.17 -20.25
N LYS A 187 -2.74 -7.09 -20.39
CA LYS A 187 -2.34 -7.67 -21.69
C LYS A 187 -3.48 -8.43 -22.37
N ALA A 188 -4.34 -9.08 -21.59
CA ALA A 188 -5.54 -9.75 -22.07
C ALA A 188 -6.68 -8.79 -22.46
N GLY A 189 -6.52 -7.47 -22.26
CA GLY A 189 -7.56 -6.48 -22.55
C GLY A 189 -8.77 -6.61 -21.62
N ASN A 190 -8.57 -7.04 -20.38
CA ASN A 190 -9.66 -7.19 -19.42
C ASN A 190 -10.36 -5.83 -19.21
N PRO A 191 -11.68 -5.71 -19.48
CA PRO A 191 -12.38 -4.41 -19.44
C PRO A 191 -12.51 -3.81 -18.03
N TYR A 192 -12.26 -4.62 -16.99
CA TYR A 192 -12.40 -4.26 -15.58
C TYR A 192 -11.10 -3.74 -14.96
N VAL A 193 -10.00 -3.66 -15.70
CA VAL A 193 -8.72 -3.10 -15.24
C VAL A 193 -8.28 -2.02 -16.23
N THR A 194 -7.85 -0.86 -15.75
CA THR A 194 -7.24 0.15 -16.62
C THR A 194 -5.80 -0.21 -16.96
N LYS A 195 -5.25 0.39 -18.03
CA LYS A 195 -3.79 0.48 -18.13
C LYS A 195 -3.23 1.30 -16.95
N PRO A 196 -1.95 1.16 -16.60
CA PRO A 196 -1.32 2.03 -15.62
C PRO A 196 -1.46 3.50 -16.04
N ILE A 197 -1.98 4.32 -15.15
CA ILE A 197 -2.17 5.76 -15.34
C ILE A 197 -1.03 6.46 -14.60
N PRO A 198 -0.24 7.31 -15.27
CA PRO A 198 0.88 7.98 -14.63
C PRO A 198 0.41 8.99 -13.59
N THR A 199 1.30 9.32 -12.67
CA THR A 199 1.12 10.40 -11.70
C THR A 199 2.38 11.27 -11.66
N ASN A 200 2.29 12.43 -10.99
CA ASN A 200 3.46 13.23 -10.62
C ASN A 200 4.00 12.87 -9.23
N LEU A 201 3.52 11.76 -8.63
CA LEU A 201 3.70 11.38 -7.23
C LEU A 201 4.76 10.28 -7.08
N PHE A 202 5.56 10.41 -6.03
CA PHE A 202 6.48 9.40 -5.54
C PHE A 202 6.27 9.16 -4.05
N LEU A 203 6.39 7.90 -3.63
CA LEU A 203 6.42 7.50 -2.22
C LEU A 203 7.84 7.07 -1.82
N TYR A 204 8.21 7.16 -0.53
CA TYR A 204 9.53 6.75 -0.06
C TYR A 204 9.46 5.69 1.04
N PHE A 205 9.85 4.45 0.71
CA PHE A 205 9.82 3.33 1.65
C PHE A 205 10.80 2.21 1.25
N ALA A 206 11.09 1.34 2.20
CA ALA A 206 11.72 0.05 1.95
C ALA A 206 10.67 -1.06 1.95
N VAL A 207 10.79 -2.04 1.07
CA VAL A 207 9.91 -3.23 1.05
C VAL A 207 10.58 -4.39 1.77
N ARG A 208 9.95 -4.93 2.81
CA ARG A 208 10.53 -5.98 3.66
C ARG A 208 9.53 -7.09 3.99
N PRO A 209 10.00 -8.28 4.41
CA PRO A 209 9.12 -9.28 5.00
C PRO A 209 8.38 -8.68 6.20
N VAL A 210 7.10 -9.05 6.36
CA VAL A 210 6.28 -8.62 7.49
C VAL A 210 6.99 -8.96 8.82
N GLY A 211 7.14 -7.96 9.68
CA GLY A 211 7.76 -8.13 11.00
C GLY A 211 9.30 -8.08 11.01
N ALA A 212 9.95 -7.81 9.87
CA ALA A 212 11.37 -7.49 9.86
C ALA A 212 11.62 -6.13 10.52
N LEU A 213 12.55 -6.08 11.49
CA LEU A 213 13.10 -4.86 12.08
C LEU A 213 14.48 -4.59 11.45
#